data_AF-A0A6N9AUJ5-F1
#
_entry.id   AF-A0A6N9AUJ5-F1
#
_cell.length_a   1.000
_cell.length_b   1.000
_cell.length_c   1.000
_cell.angle_alpha   90.00
_cell.angle_beta   90.00
_cell.angle_gamma   90.00
#
_symmetry.space_group_name_H-M   'P 1'
#
loop_
_entity.id
_entity.type
_entity.pdbx_description
1 polymer ?
#
loop_
_entity_poly.entity_id
_entity_poly.type
_entity_poly.pdbx_seq_one_letter_code
_entity_poly.pdbx_strand_id
1 'polypeptide(L)'
;MSTTILFDFDGVLVDSIEIFSEAVNVAGRKLKQPVAFVPDDLRNIKRMSIPEIVEAANVDPNLSKEFIVEIERALYDRYEQIQLFPEMAKVVQQLREVSKLGIGSATSVAVVQRVLEHQGIKQLFDDIVGGDVP
;
A
#
# COMPACT_ATOMS: atom_id res chain seq x y z
N MET A 1 26.69 1.76 17.93
CA MET A 1 25.40 1.02 17.82
C MET A 1 24.85 1.32 16.44
N SER A 2 24.36 0.31 15.71
CA SER A 2 23.68 0.55 14.42
C SER A 2 22.18 0.67 14.70
N THR A 3 21.61 1.85 14.43
CA THR A 3 20.17 2.09 14.59
C THR A 3 19.43 1.43 13.42
N THR A 4 18.27 0.85 13.71
CA THR A 4 17.35 0.33 12.68
C THR A 4 16.09 1.19 12.67
N ILE A 5 15.64 1.59 11.48
CA ILE A 5 14.43 2.37 11.27
C ILE A 5 13.47 1.52 10.45
N LEU A 6 12.27 1.31 10.98
CA LEU A 6 11.17 0.65 10.26
C LEU A 6 10.20 1.72 9.78
N PHE A 7 9.98 1.76 8.46
CA PHE A 7 9.00 2.64 7.85
C PHE A 7 7.68 1.92 7.65
N ASP A 8 6.59 2.63 7.90
CA ASP A 8 5.33 2.35 7.21
C ASP A 8 5.47 2.78 5.73
N PHE A 9 4.62 2.26 4.86
CA PHE A 9 4.66 2.55 3.43
C PHE A 9 3.64 3.61 3.03
N ASP A 10 2.36 3.27 3.10
CA ASP A 10 1.24 4.11 2.65
C ASP A 10 1.06 5.31 3.57
N GLY A 11 1.04 6.53 3.00
CA GLY A 11 0.90 7.76 3.79
C GLY A 11 2.15 8.15 4.58
N VAL A 12 3.27 7.41 4.42
CA VAL A 12 4.58 7.75 4.99
C VAL A 12 5.64 7.87 3.91
N LEU A 13 5.90 6.80 3.16
CA LEU A 13 6.86 6.82 2.04
C LEU A 13 6.19 7.34 0.77
N VAL A 14 4.96 6.92 0.52
CA VAL A 14 4.22 7.20 -0.72
C VAL A 14 2.87 7.85 -0.48
N ASP A 15 2.47 8.70 -1.44
CA ASP A 15 1.10 9.18 -1.55
C ASP A 15 0.30 8.20 -2.41
N SER A 16 -0.43 7.30 -1.75
CA SER A 16 -1.12 6.18 -2.38
C SER A 16 -2.65 6.23 -2.28
N ILE A 17 -3.22 7.24 -1.60
CA ILE A 17 -4.62 7.21 -1.20
C ILE A 17 -5.61 7.23 -2.36
N GLU A 18 -5.30 8.01 -3.40
CA GLU A 18 -6.15 8.10 -4.59
C GLU A 18 -6.13 6.77 -5.36
N ILE A 19 -4.95 6.19 -5.54
CA ILE A 19 -4.76 4.92 -6.24
C ILE A 19 -5.42 3.78 -5.47
N PHE A 20 -5.33 3.79 -4.14
CA PHE A 20 -5.97 2.81 -3.29
C PHE A 20 -7.51 2.91 -3.37
N SER A 21 -8.07 4.12 -3.33
CA SER A 21 -9.50 4.37 -3.55
C SER A 21 -9.98 3.80 -4.89
N GLU A 22 -9.21 4.03 -5.95
CA GLU A 22 -9.54 3.51 -7.27
C GLU A 22 -9.48 1.98 -7.30
N ALA A 23 -8.44 1.37 -6.70
CA ALA A 23 -8.28 -0.08 -6.65
C ALA A 23 -9.48 -0.78 -5.95
N VAL A 24 -9.93 -0.24 -4.83
CA VAL A 24 -11.14 -0.71 -4.12
C VAL A 24 -12.38 -0.64 -5.01
N ASN A 25 -12.57 0.48 -5.73
CA ASN A 25 -13.69 0.64 -6.64
C ASN A 25 -13.61 -0.29 -7.86
N VAL A 26 -12.41 -0.57 -8.36
CA VAL A 26 -12.18 -1.53 -9.46
C VAL A 26 -12.58 -2.93 -9.03
N ALA A 27 -12.17 -3.36 -7.83
CA ALA A 27 -12.56 -4.65 -7.26
C ALA A 27 -14.09 -4.75 -7.10
N GLY A 28 -14.73 -3.69 -6.59
CA GLY A 28 -16.18 -3.60 -6.46
C GLY A 28 -16.91 -3.77 -7.78
N ARG A 29 -16.52 -3.02 -8.81
CA ARG A 29 -17.12 -3.15 -10.15
C ARG A 29 -16.92 -4.55 -10.74
N LYS A 30 -15.73 -5.14 -10.58
CA LYS A 30 -15.42 -6.46 -11.13
C LYS A 30 -16.26 -7.56 -10.50
N LEU A 31 -16.45 -7.49 -9.18
CA LEU A 31 -17.23 -8.47 -8.41
C LEU A 31 -18.71 -8.09 -8.25
N LYS A 32 -19.15 -7.05 -8.97
CA LYS A 32 -20.53 -6.53 -8.93
C LYS A 32 -21.00 -6.20 -7.51
N GLN A 33 -20.08 -5.73 -6.66
CA GLN A 33 -20.35 -5.28 -5.30
C GLN A 33 -20.66 -3.78 -5.30
N PRO A 34 -21.56 -3.29 -4.42
CA PRO A 34 -22.00 -1.90 -4.38
C PRO A 34 -20.98 -0.99 -3.68
N VAL A 35 -19.73 -0.98 -4.16
CA VAL A 35 -18.62 -0.21 -3.58
C VAL A 35 -18.39 1.07 -4.37
N ALA A 36 -18.35 2.20 -3.66
CA ALA A 36 -18.10 3.52 -4.23
C ALA A 36 -17.36 4.41 -3.22
N PHE A 37 -16.09 4.11 -2.98
CA PHE A 37 -15.25 4.87 -2.06
C PHE A 37 -14.63 6.06 -2.77
N VAL A 38 -14.64 7.23 -2.14
CA VAL A 38 -13.81 8.38 -2.51
C VAL A 38 -12.57 8.45 -1.59
N PRO A 39 -11.50 9.15 -1.99
CA PRO A 39 -10.29 9.25 -1.16
C PRO A 39 -10.57 9.76 0.26
N ASP A 40 -11.56 10.64 0.43
CA ASP A 40 -11.96 11.16 1.74
C ASP A 40 -12.63 10.10 2.63
N ASP A 41 -13.31 9.11 2.06
CA ASP A 41 -13.81 7.97 2.83
C ASP A 41 -12.63 7.24 3.47
N LEU A 42 -11.58 6.97 2.69
CA LEU A 42 -10.37 6.30 3.18
C LEU A 42 -9.56 7.15 4.17
N ARG A 43 -9.58 8.48 4.05
CA ARG A 43 -8.94 9.37 5.05
C ARG A 43 -9.66 9.33 6.39
N ASN A 44 -10.99 9.31 6.35
CA ASN A 44 -11.85 9.29 7.55
C ASN A 44 -11.86 7.89 8.18
N ILE A 45 -11.74 6.86 7.35
CA ILE A 45 -11.52 5.47 7.70
C ILE A 45 -10.02 5.28 8.02
N LYS A 46 -9.59 5.89 9.13
CA LYS A 46 -8.18 5.87 9.56
C LYS A 46 -7.64 4.44 9.65
N ARG A 47 -6.59 4.15 8.88
CA ARG A 47 -5.67 3.01 9.10
C ARG A 47 -6.32 1.63 9.05
N MET A 48 -7.42 1.47 8.32
CA MET A 48 -8.00 0.15 8.14
C MET A 48 -7.08 -0.73 7.29
N SER A 49 -6.78 -1.91 7.80
CA SER A 49 -6.28 -3.05 7.05
C SER A 49 -7.28 -3.41 5.94
N ILE A 50 -6.82 -4.14 4.91
CA ILE A 50 -7.70 -4.58 3.82
C ILE A 50 -8.97 -5.32 4.32
N PRO A 51 -8.91 -6.22 5.33
CA PRO A 51 -10.12 -6.85 5.90
C PRO A 51 -11.14 -5.86 6.45
N GLU A 52 -10.68 -4.81 7.12
CA GLU A 52 -11.51 -3.76 7.67
C GLU A 52 -12.18 -2.92 6.55
N ILE A 53 -11.49 -2.72 5.43
CA ILE A 53 -12.07 -2.09 4.22
C ILE A 53 -13.16 -2.97 3.60
N VAL A 54 -12.96 -4.30 3.55
CA VAL A 54 -13.99 -5.24 3.08
C VAL A 54 -15.26 -5.13 3.94
N GLU A 55 -15.10 -5.05 5.26
CA GLU A 55 -16.21 -4.86 6.20
C GLU A 55 -16.92 -3.51 5.96
N ALA A 56 -16.16 -2.42 5.86
CA ALA A 56 -16.70 -1.08 5.60
C ALA A 56 -17.40 -0.98 4.24
N ALA A 57 -16.92 -1.71 3.23
CA ALA A 57 -17.48 -1.76 1.89
C ALA A 57 -18.76 -2.63 1.79
N ASN A 58 -19.15 -3.31 2.87
CA ASN A 58 -20.31 -4.20 2.94
C ASN A 58 -20.33 -5.24 1.79
N VAL A 59 -19.16 -5.79 1.49
CA VAL A 59 -18.95 -6.82 0.47
C VAL A 59 -19.55 -8.15 0.95
N ASP A 60 -20.11 -8.94 0.04
CA ASP A 60 -20.55 -10.31 0.34
C ASP A 60 -19.40 -11.10 1.00
N PRO A 61 -19.59 -11.65 2.22
CA PRO A 61 -18.56 -12.41 2.92
C PRO A 61 -17.95 -13.57 2.11
N ASN A 62 -18.71 -14.15 1.17
CA ASN A 62 -18.22 -15.22 0.31
C ASN A 62 -17.24 -14.71 -0.76
N LEU A 63 -17.27 -13.41 -1.05
CA LEU A 63 -16.42 -12.75 -2.03
C LEU A 63 -15.28 -11.97 -1.38
N SER A 64 -15.22 -11.89 -0.04
CA SER A 64 -14.19 -11.14 0.67
C SER A 64 -12.78 -11.46 0.20
N LYS A 65 -12.40 -12.75 0.13
CA LYS A 65 -11.03 -13.13 -0.31
C LYS A 65 -10.76 -12.70 -1.75
N GLU A 66 -11.73 -12.88 -2.66
CA GLU A 66 -11.59 -12.47 -4.05
C GLU A 66 -11.50 -10.94 -4.19
N PHE A 67 -12.25 -10.21 -3.38
CA PHE A 67 -12.22 -8.76 -3.35
C PHE A 67 -10.84 -8.22 -2.94
N ILE A 68 -10.22 -8.82 -1.92
CA ILE A 68 -8.85 -8.48 -1.51
C ILE A 68 -7.86 -8.73 -2.66
N VAL A 69 -7.92 -9.89 -3.30
CA VAL A 69 -7.05 -10.24 -4.42
C VAL A 69 -7.22 -9.26 -5.58
N GLU A 70 -8.45 -8.81 -5.86
CA GLU A 70 -8.69 -7.83 -6.92
C GLU A 70 -8.20 -6.42 -6.55
N ILE A 71 -8.22 -6.03 -5.27
CA ILE A 71 -7.56 -4.80 -4.81
C ILE A 71 -6.06 -4.89 -5.04
N GLU A 72 -5.42 -5.97 -4.56
CA GLU A 72 -3.98 -6.17 -4.70
C GLU A 72 -3.56 -6.18 -6.17
N ARG A 73 -4.31 -6.86 -7.03
CA ARG A 73 -4.08 -6.84 -8.48
C ARG A 73 -4.23 -5.44 -9.05
N ALA A 74 -5.29 -4.72 -8.69
CA ALA A 74 -5.53 -3.37 -9.19
C ALA A 74 -4.45 -2.36 -8.76
N LEU A 75 -3.87 -2.53 -7.57
CA LEU A 75 -2.71 -1.79 -7.08
C LEU A 75 -1.44 -2.18 -7.84
N TYR A 76 -1.20 -3.48 -7.99
CA TYR A 76 -0.05 -4.00 -8.70
C TYR A 76 -0.04 -3.55 -10.17
N ASP A 77 -1.18 -3.50 -10.84
CA ASP A 77 -1.27 -3.03 -12.22
C ASP A 77 -1.09 -1.50 -12.37
N ARG A 78 -1.19 -0.74 -11.27
CA ARG A 78 -1.12 0.72 -11.23
C ARG A 78 0.08 1.26 -10.44
N TYR A 79 1.04 0.42 -10.07
CA TYR A 79 2.16 0.79 -9.20
C TYR A 79 2.92 2.06 -9.66
N GLU A 80 3.01 2.30 -10.97
CA GLU A 80 3.71 3.46 -11.57
C GLU A 80 3.04 4.79 -11.22
N GLN A 81 1.77 4.77 -10.82
CA GLN A 81 1.02 5.95 -10.42
C GLN A 81 1.24 6.28 -8.94
N ILE A 82 1.80 5.37 -8.15
CA ILE A 82 2.11 5.57 -6.74
C ILE A 82 3.46 6.27 -6.63
N GLN A 83 3.44 7.48 -6.08
CA GLN A 83 4.61 8.35 -6.01
C GLN A 83 5.12 8.50 -4.58
N LEU A 84 6.43 8.62 -4.43
CA LEU A 84 7.01 9.04 -3.16
C LEU A 84 6.52 10.43 -2.78
N PHE A 85 6.38 10.70 -1.48
CA PHE A 85 6.23 12.08 -1.04
C PHE A 85 7.44 12.93 -1.47
N PRO A 86 7.26 14.25 -1.70
CA PRO A 86 8.35 15.14 -2.04
C PRO A 86 9.53 15.01 -1.06
N GLU A 87 10.75 15.01 -1.58
CA GLU A 87 12.01 14.82 -0.83
C GLU A 87 12.19 13.47 -0.13
N MET A 88 11.21 12.55 -0.13
CA MET A 88 11.30 11.30 0.62
C MET A 88 12.47 10.42 0.17
N ALA A 89 12.74 10.35 -1.14
CA ALA A 89 13.91 9.63 -1.66
C ALA A 89 15.22 10.11 -1.03
N LYS A 90 15.38 11.44 -0.89
CA LYS A 90 16.56 12.05 -0.28
C LYS A 90 16.64 11.76 1.22
N VAL A 91 15.51 11.80 1.93
CA VAL A 91 15.44 11.44 3.36
C VAL A 91 15.89 10.00 3.57
N VAL A 92 15.35 9.06 2.78
CA VAL A 92 15.72 7.64 2.85
C VAL A 92 17.22 7.45 2.55
N GLN A 93 17.75 8.13 1.54
CA GLN A 93 19.19 8.08 1.22
C GLN A 93 20.06 8.55 2.39
N GLN A 94 19.73 9.68 3.00
CA GLN A 94 20.49 10.23 4.15
C GLN A 94 20.41 9.32 5.37
N LEU A 95 19.24 8.74 5.66
CA LEU A 95 19.09 7.82 6.78
C LEU A 95 19.85 6.51 6.56
N ARG A 96 19.95 6.05 5.31
CA ARG A 96 20.71 4.85 4.94
C ARG A 96 22.20 4.97 5.25
N GLU A 97 22.76 6.17 5.21
CA GLU A 97 24.19 6.40 5.53
C GLU A 97 24.53 6.06 6.99
N VAL A 98 23.55 6.13 7.89
CA VAL A 98 23.75 5.98 9.34
C VAL A 98 22.91 4.88 9.99
N SER A 99 21.95 4.30 9.27
CA SER A 99 20.99 3.32 9.80
C SER A 99 20.72 2.15 8.84
N LYS A 100 20.29 1.03 9.42
CA LYS A 100 19.60 -0.06 8.71
C LYS A 100 18.15 0.35 8.50
N LEU A 101 17.60 0.09 7.32
CA LEU A 101 16.25 0.54 6.95
C LEU A 101 15.41 -0.67 6.59
N GLY A 102 14.20 -0.76 7.12
CA GLY A 102 13.21 -1.76 6.74
C GLY A 102 11.86 -1.13 6.47
N ILE A 103 10.95 -1.90 5.86
CA ILE A 103 9.55 -1.53 5.68
C ILE A 103 8.65 -2.58 6.33
N GLY A 104 7.64 -2.12 7.06
CA GLY A 104 6.51 -2.92 7.53
C GLY A 104 5.21 -2.28 7.06
N SER A 105 4.43 -2.97 6.23
CA SER A 105 3.20 -2.44 5.64
C SER A 105 2.08 -3.49 5.61
N ALA A 106 0.82 -3.02 5.59
CA ALA A 106 -0.34 -3.87 5.29
C ALA A 106 -0.50 -4.13 3.78
N THR A 107 0.21 -3.38 2.93
CA THR A 107 0.29 -3.61 1.49
C THR A 107 1.17 -4.83 1.21
N SER A 108 0.83 -5.62 0.20
CA SER A 108 1.58 -6.83 -0.15
C SER A 108 3.03 -6.51 -0.53
N VAL A 109 3.95 -7.44 -0.23
CA VAL A 109 5.39 -7.25 -0.52
C VAL A 109 5.60 -7.02 -2.02
N ALA A 110 4.82 -7.71 -2.86
CA ALA A 110 4.90 -7.59 -4.31
C ALA A 110 4.62 -6.15 -4.79
N VAL A 111 3.59 -5.49 -4.25
CA VAL A 111 3.24 -4.10 -4.61
C VAL A 111 4.32 -3.15 -4.08
N VAL A 112 4.70 -3.27 -2.81
CA VAL A 112 5.73 -2.41 -2.19
C VAL A 112 7.03 -2.47 -2.97
N GLN A 113 7.53 -3.68 -3.27
CA GLN A 113 8.77 -3.86 -4.04
C GLN A 113 8.66 -3.23 -5.42
N ARG A 114 7.53 -3.42 -6.11
CA ARG A 114 7.34 -2.90 -7.46
C ARG A 114 7.36 -1.37 -7.50
N VAL A 115 6.70 -0.72 -6.54
CA VAL A 115 6.75 0.75 -6.40
C VAL A 115 8.17 1.21 -6.09
N LEU A 116 8.86 0.61 -5.11
CA LEU A 116 10.21 1.05 -4.74
C LEU A 116 11.25 0.83 -5.85
N GLU A 117 11.09 -0.22 -6.65
CA GLU A 117 11.91 -0.49 -7.84
C GLU A 117 11.67 0.57 -8.92
N HIS A 118 10.41 0.90 -9.18
CA HIS A 118 10.05 1.98 -10.10
C HIS A 118 10.62 3.33 -9.67
N GLN A 119 10.59 3.60 -8.37
CA GLN A 119 11.11 4.83 -7.76
C GLN A 119 12.65 4.80 -7.55
N GLY A 120 13.31 3.68 -7.87
CA GLY A 120 14.77 3.56 -7.83
C GLY A 120 15.41 3.55 -6.43
N ILE A 121 14.63 3.24 -5.38
CA ILE A 121 15.11 3.26 -3.98
C ILE A 121 15.02 1.91 -3.26
N LYS A 122 14.53 0.85 -3.91
CA LYS A 122 14.38 -0.49 -3.31
C LYS A 122 15.65 -1.01 -2.64
N GLN A 123 16.81 -0.78 -3.24
CA GLN A 123 18.12 -1.19 -2.74
C GLN A 123 18.57 -0.51 -1.44
N LEU A 124 17.87 0.55 -1.00
CA LEU A 124 18.18 1.26 0.25
C LEU A 124 17.59 0.55 1.48
N PHE A 125 16.65 -0.37 1.28
CA PHE A 125 16.01 -1.13 2.35
C PHE A 125 16.63 -2.53 2.46
N ASP A 126 16.92 -2.94 3.70
CA ASP A 126 17.46 -4.26 4.02
C ASP A 126 16.37 -5.34 3.98
N ASP A 127 15.17 -5.02 4.49
CA ASP A 127 14.05 -5.95 4.56
C ASP A 127 12.71 -5.25 4.29
N ILE A 128 11.77 -5.99 3.70
CA ILE A 128 10.39 -5.55 3.44
C ILE A 128 9.45 -6.65 3.93
N VAL A 129 8.55 -6.29 4.84
CA VAL A 129 7.48 -7.16 5.33
C VAL A 129 6.14 -6.52 4.96
N GLY A 130 5.30 -7.26 4.25
CA GLY A 130 4.00 -6.80 3.76
C GLY A 130 2.84 -7.57 4.39
N GLY A 131 1.62 -7.14 4.08
CA GLY A 131 0.37 -7.76 4.53
C GLY A 131 -0.11 -8.86 3.59
N ASP A 132 0.79 -9.68 3.06
CA ASP A 132 0.45 -10.72 2.09
C ASP A 132 -0.61 -11.68 2.66
N VAL A 133 -1.69 -11.90 1.90
CA VAL A 133 -2.78 -12.79 2.32
C VAL A 133 -2.37 -14.25 2.08
N PRO A 134 -2.49 -15.14 3.09
CA PRO A 134 -2.21 -16.57 2.95
C PRO A 134 -3.24 -17.36 2.09
#